data_AF-A0A439N6X7-F1
#
_entry.id   AF-A0A439N6X7-F1
#
_cell.length_a   1.000
_cell.length_b   1.000
_cell.length_c   1.000
_cell.angle_alpha   90.00
_cell.angle_beta   90.00
_cell.angle_gamma   90.00
#
_symmetry.space_group_name_H-M   'P 1'
#
loop_
_entity.id
_entity.type
_entity.pdbx_description
1 polymer ?
#
loop_
_entity_poly.entity_id
_entity_poly.type
_entity_poly.pdbx_seq_one_letter_code
_entity_poly.pdbx_strand_id
1 'polypeptide(L)'
;MNRSWSRRSRQRYVPPRPRSVWRRLVDYALTVIVLGLLILLAARLDRIETRKTEGAAVINDGDTITLGTERIRMRGIDAPEYSQVCRKAGADYP
;
A
#
# COMPACT_ATOMS: atom_id res chain seq x y z
N MET A 1 12.86 -61.72 33.93
CA MET A 1 12.80 -60.44 34.69
C MET A 1 14.22 -60.11 35.16
N ASN A 2 14.80 -58.91 35.14
CA ASN A 2 14.26 -57.56 35.01
C ASN A 2 15.38 -56.57 34.64
N ARG A 3 15.04 -55.69 33.70
CA ARG A 3 15.27 -54.23 33.68
C ARG A 3 16.72 -53.73 33.66
N SER A 4 17.23 -53.63 32.43
CA SER A 4 18.27 -52.69 32.02
C SER A 4 17.75 -51.24 32.17
N TRP A 5 18.24 -50.53 33.17
CA TRP A 5 17.98 -49.10 33.30
C TRP A 5 18.92 -48.34 32.36
N SER A 6 18.39 -47.91 31.21
CA SER A 6 19.04 -46.94 30.35
C SER A 6 19.24 -45.64 31.15
N ARG A 7 20.51 -45.29 31.40
CA ARG A 7 20.90 -43.99 31.93
C ARG A 7 20.50 -42.93 30.91
N ARG A 8 19.28 -42.41 31.06
CA ARG A 8 18.79 -41.25 30.33
C ARG A 8 19.74 -40.10 30.65
N SER A 9 20.47 -39.63 29.64
CA SER A 9 21.35 -38.47 29.77
C SER A 9 20.49 -37.30 30.26
N ARG A 10 20.69 -36.91 31.53
CA ARG A 10 20.12 -35.68 32.05
C ARG A 10 20.73 -34.54 31.22
N GLN A 11 19.98 -34.04 30.25
CA GLN A 11 20.31 -32.79 29.58
C GLN A 11 20.46 -31.74 30.67
N ARG A 12 21.70 -31.28 30.85
CA ARG A 12 22.04 -30.21 31.78
C ARG A 12 21.33 -28.97 31.25
N TYR A 13 20.28 -28.53 31.94
CA TYR A 13 19.64 -27.26 31.66
C TYR A 13 20.68 -26.17 31.90
N VAL A 14 21.18 -25.56 30.83
CA VAL A 14 22.05 -24.39 30.89
C VAL A 14 21.13 -23.18 31.00
N PRO A 15 21.08 -22.47 32.14
CA PRO A 15 20.23 -21.29 32.24
C PRO A 15 20.70 -20.25 31.20
N PRO A 16 19.77 -19.61 30.48
CA PRO A 16 20.14 -18.55 29.55
C PRO A 16 20.84 -17.43 30.34
N ARG A 17 22.04 -17.04 29.88
CA ARG A 17 22.78 -15.93 30.49
C ARG A 17 21.90 -14.68 30.52
N PRO A 18 21.85 -13.93 31.63
CA PRO A 18 21.07 -12.71 31.70
C PRO A 18 21.56 -11.75 30.63
N ARG A 19 20.67 -11.39 29.69
CA ARG A 19 20.97 -10.39 28.67
C ARG A 19 21.27 -9.07 29.38
N SER A 20 22.40 -8.45 29.07
CA SER A 20 22.77 -7.17 29.68
C SER A 20 21.69 -6.13 29.38
N VAL A 21 21.37 -5.29 30.38
CA VAL A 21 20.40 -4.20 30.24
C VAL A 21 20.79 -3.28 29.07
N TRP A 22 22.09 -3.11 28.85
CA TRP A 22 22.66 -2.42 27.69
C TRP A 22 22.21 -3.00 26.35
N ARG A 23 22.24 -4.33 26.16
CA ARG A 23 21.76 -4.97 24.92
C ARG A 23 20.27 -4.72 24.72
N ARG A 24 19.47 -4.75 25.78
CA ARG A 24 18.03 -4.43 25.67
C ARG A 24 17.79 -2.99 25.22
N LEU A 25 18.54 -2.03 25.76
CA LEU A 25 18.45 -0.63 25.32
C LEU A 25 18.84 -0.47 23.84
N VAL A 26 19.89 -1.16 23.39
CA VAL A 26 20.30 -1.18 21.99
C VAL A 26 19.21 -1.80 21.10
N ASP A 27 18.60 -2.91 21.53
CA ASP A 27 17.52 -3.57 20.80
C ASP A 27 16.29 -2.66 20.67
N TYR A 28 15.93 -1.92 21.73
CA TYR A 28 14.86 -0.91 21.70
C TYR A 28 15.19 0.27 20.79
N ALA A 29 16.41 0.80 20.86
CA ALA A 29 16.84 1.87 19.97
C ALA A 29 16.77 1.44 18.49
N LEU A 30 17.23 0.22 18.20
CA LEU A 30 17.19 -0.34 16.85
C LEU A 30 15.74 -0.53 16.35
N THR A 31 14.84 -1.02 17.20
CA THR A 31 13.42 -1.14 16.83
C THR A 31 12.78 0.21 16.56
N VAL A 32 13.06 1.24 17.37
CA VAL A 32 12.57 2.60 17.14
C VAL A 32 13.10 3.17 15.81
N ILE A 33 14.38 2.95 15.50
CA ILE A 33 14.99 3.39 14.23
C ILE A 33 14.30 2.70 13.04
N VAL A 34 14.12 1.38 13.10
CA VAL A 34 13.47 0.62 12.02
C VAL A 34 12.03 1.05 11.82
N LEU A 35 11.25 1.19 12.89
CA LEU A 35 9.88 1.67 12.81
C LEU A 35 9.81 3.09 12.26
N GLY A 36 10.70 3.99 12.72
CA GLY A 36 10.80 5.35 12.21
C GLY A 36 11.08 5.39 10.70
N LEU A 37 12.00 4.54 10.21
CA LEU A 37 12.30 4.42 8.79
C LEU A 37 11.10 3.90 7.98
N LEU A 38 10.38 2.90 8.50
CA LEU A 38 9.18 2.37 7.85
C LEU A 38 8.06 3.43 7.76
N ILE A 39 7.86 4.21 8.82
CA ILE A 39 6.89 5.32 8.83
C ILE A 39 7.29 6.38 7.80
N LEU A 40 8.58 6.75 7.75
CA LEU A 40 9.10 7.70 6.77
C LEU A 40 8.90 7.21 5.34
N LEU A 41 9.19 5.93 5.09
CA LEU A 41 8.99 5.30 3.79
C LEU A 41 7.52 5.32 3.38
N ALA A 42 6.62 4.94 4.28
CA ALA A 42 5.17 4.98 4.04
C ALA A 42 4.70 6.40 3.72
N ALA A 43 5.12 7.42 4.49
CA ALA A 43 4.77 8.82 4.24
C ALA A 43 5.33 9.35 2.90
N ARG A 44 6.49 8.85 2.45
CA ARG A 44 7.06 9.21 1.15
C ARG A 44 6.33 8.56 0.00
N LEU A 45 5.94 7.28 0.15
CA LEU A 45 5.16 6.56 -0.85
C LEU A 45 3.74 7.12 -0.97
N ASP A 46 3.11 7.45 0.16
CA ASP A 46 1.81 8.11 0.21
C ASP A 46 1.86 9.44 -0.54
N ARG A 47 2.90 10.26 -0.36
CA ARG A 47 3.08 11.50 -1.16
C ARG A 47 3.24 11.28 -2.67
N ILE A 48 3.72 10.11 -3.09
CA ILE A 48 3.86 9.77 -4.51
C ILE A 48 2.50 9.33 -5.07
N GLU A 49 1.73 8.56 -4.31
CA GLU A 49 0.35 8.16 -4.62
C GLU A 49 -0.64 9.32 -4.54
N THR A 50 -0.53 10.20 -3.55
CA THR A 50 -1.35 11.43 -3.40
C THR A 50 -0.89 12.55 -4.30
N ARG A 51 0.14 12.32 -5.13
CA ARG A 51 0.24 13.00 -6.42
C ARG A 51 -0.85 12.53 -7.40
N LYS A 52 -1.92 11.88 -6.90
CA LYS A 52 -3.28 12.05 -7.40
C LYS A 52 -3.46 13.48 -7.85
N THR A 53 -3.78 13.60 -9.11
CA THR A 53 -3.86 14.85 -9.86
C THR A 53 -4.92 15.76 -9.26
N GLU A 54 -4.56 16.46 -8.19
CA GLU A 54 -5.35 17.54 -7.62
C GLU A 54 -5.10 18.78 -8.47
N GLY A 55 -6.12 19.13 -9.24
CA GLY A 55 -6.15 20.27 -10.13
C GLY A 55 -7.60 20.50 -10.56
N ALA A 56 -7.90 21.67 -11.10
CA ALA A 56 -9.24 22.00 -11.56
C ALA A 56 -9.76 20.89 -12.48
N ALA A 57 -10.87 20.26 -12.09
CA ALA A 57 -11.55 19.27 -12.91
C ALA A 57 -12.31 20.02 -14.00
N VAL A 58 -11.86 19.87 -15.24
CA VAL A 58 -12.55 20.39 -16.42
C VAL A 58 -13.13 19.20 -17.18
N ILE A 59 -14.45 19.19 -17.31
CA ILE A 59 -15.16 18.18 -18.11
C ILE A 59 -15.01 18.61 -19.57
N ASN A 60 -14.29 17.82 -20.38
CA ASN A 60 -14.08 18.14 -21.79
C ASN A 60 -15.16 17.51 -22.67
N ASP A 61 -15.44 16.22 -22.46
CA ASP A 61 -16.41 15.43 -23.24
C ASP A 61 -17.18 14.48 -22.30
N GLY A 62 -18.19 13.78 -22.82
CA GLY A 62 -19.03 12.87 -22.03
C GLY A 62 -18.30 11.68 -21.38
N ASP A 63 -17.10 11.32 -21.86
CA ASP A 63 -16.26 10.25 -21.31
C ASP A 63 -14.87 10.72 -20.83
N THR A 64 -14.56 12.02 -20.98
CA THR A 64 -13.21 12.56 -20.82
C THR A 64 -13.19 13.75 -19.87
N ILE A 65 -12.46 13.61 -18.76
CA ILE A 65 -12.28 14.63 -17.72
C ILE A 65 -10.80 14.97 -17.64
N THR A 66 -10.46 16.26 -17.65
CA THR A 66 -9.08 16.71 -17.37
C THR A 66 -9.00 17.12 -15.92
N LEU A 67 -8.09 16.51 -15.16
CA LEU A 67 -7.71 17.00 -13.83
C LEU A 67 -6.37 17.69 -13.99
N GLY A 68 -6.31 19.01 -13.83
CA GLY A 68 -5.07 19.77 -14.00
C GLY A 68 -4.43 19.59 -15.38
N THR A 69 -3.33 18.82 -15.48
CA THR A 69 -2.62 18.52 -16.73
C THR A 69 -2.88 17.10 -17.27
N GLU A 70 -3.65 16.28 -16.56
CA GLU A 70 -3.87 14.88 -16.92
C GLU A 70 -5.27 14.67 -17.48
N ARG A 71 -5.34 14.00 -18.63
CA ARG A 71 -6.59 13.70 -19.32
C ARG A 71 -7.03 12.27 -18.97
N ILE A 72 -8.09 12.15 -18.18
CA ILE A 72 -8.63 10.88 -17.71
C ILE A 72 -9.83 10.49 -18.59
N ARG A 73 -9.77 9.28 -19.17
CA ARG A 73 -10.87 8.68 -19.94
C ARG A 73 -11.56 7.59 -19.14
N MET A 74 -12.88 7.68 -19.02
CA MET A 74 -13.68 6.69 -18.29
C MET A 74 -13.72 5.37 -19.05
N ARG A 75 -13.35 4.27 -18.38
CA ARG A 75 -13.40 2.93 -18.97
C ARG A 75 -14.81 2.37 -18.88
N GLY A 76 -15.37 1.93 -20.02
CA GLY A 76 -16.67 1.28 -20.09
C GLY A 76 -17.86 2.21 -20.37
N ILE A 77 -17.61 3.50 -20.60
CA ILE A 77 -18.59 4.45 -21.12
C ILE A 77 -18.08 4.90 -22.49
N ASP A 78 -18.93 4.82 -23.51
CA ASP A 78 -18.68 5.39 -24.84
C ASP A 78 -19.63 6.58 -25.01
N ALA A 79 -19.07 7.79 -25.06
CA ALA A 79 -19.83 9.01 -25.22
C ALA A 79 -19.69 9.54 -26.65
N PRO A 80 -20.76 10.12 -27.24
CA PRO A 80 -20.66 10.84 -28.50
C PRO A 80 -19.69 12.01 -28.37
N GLU A 81 -18.94 12.30 -29.44
CA GLU A 81 -18.07 13.47 -29.49
C GLU A 81 -18.88 14.77 -29.52
N TYR A 82 -18.32 15.88 -29.02
CA TYR A 82 -18.99 17.18 -28.95
C TYR A 82 -19.64 17.64 -30.27
N SER A 83 -19.03 17.31 -31.41
CA SER A 83 -19.53 17.69 -32.75
C SER A 83 -20.51 16.69 -33.37
N GLN A 84 -20.84 15.60 -32.68
CA GLN A 84 -21.74 14.58 -33.21
C GLN A 84 -23.18 14.83 -32.75
N VAL A 85 -24.10 14.81 -33.71
CA VAL A 85 -25.55 14.89 -33.43
C VAL A 85 -26.10 13.48 -33.35
N CYS A 86 -26.59 13.08 -32.17
CA CYS A 86 -27.28 11.81 -32.00
C CYS A 86 -28.60 11.82 -32.78
N ARG A 87 -28.86 10.79 -33.58
CA ARG A 87 -30.15 10.62 -34.27
C ARG A 87 -30.90 9.44 -33.71
N LYS A 88 -32.20 9.63 -33.45
CA LYS A 88 -33.13 8.57 -33.04
C LYS A 88 -34.26 8.50 -34.05
N ALA A 89 -34.41 7.35 -34.70
CA ALA A 89 -35.43 7.13 -35.74
C ALA A 89 -35.41 8.18 -36.88
N GLY A 90 -34.22 8.65 -37.27
CA GLY A 90 -34.04 9.62 -38.35
C GLY A 90 -34.26 11.09 -37.94
N ALA A 91 -34.70 11.36 -36.71
CA ALA A 91 -34.75 12.70 -36.15
C ALA A 91 -33.53 12.96 -35.28
N ASP A 92 -33.06 14.21 -35.25
CA ASP A 92 -32.04 14.65 -34.31
C ASP A 92 -32.61 14.53 -32.87
N TYR A 93 -31.81 13.99 -31.96
CA TYR A 93 -32.18 13.79 -30.57
C TYR A 93 -32.12 15.14 -29.84
N PRO A 94 -33.17 15.54 -29.09
CA PRO A 94 -33.26 16.84 -28.43
C PRO A 94 -32.31 16.96 -27.21
#